data_AF-A0A359KLJ8-F1
#
_entry.id   AF-A0A359KLJ8-F1
#
_cell.length_a   1.000
_cell.length_b   1.000
_cell.length_c   1.000
_cell.angle_alpha   90.00
_cell.angle_beta   90.00
_cell.angle_gamma   90.00
#
_symmetry.space_group_name_H-M   'P 1'
#
loop_
_entity.id
_entity.type
_entity.pdbx_description
1 polymer ?
#
loop_
_entity_poly.entity_id
_entity_poly.type
_entity_poly.pdbx_seq_one_letter_code
_entity_poly.pdbx_strand_id
1 'polypeptide(L)'
;TPSRPGPPGQTTTVPNLSGLDRAAATAALRAAGLQVGSVVPVRQSDLPPGVNINTVQVGQVILQSPVWGVSVPTGSFINIAIRAE
;
A
#
# COMPACT_ATOMS: atom_id res chain seq x y z
N THR A 1 12.83 -27.38 -6.98
CA THR A 1 11.99 -26.60 -7.93
C THR A 1 12.24 -25.13 -7.69
N PRO A 2 12.99 -24.40 -8.54
CA PRO A 2 13.07 -22.96 -8.41
C PRO A 2 11.78 -22.35 -8.95
N SER A 3 11.13 -21.53 -8.15
CA SER A 3 9.89 -20.80 -8.44
C SER A 3 10.04 -20.01 -9.73
N ARG A 4 9.22 -20.30 -10.74
CA ARG A 4 9.28 -19.66 -12.07
C ARG A 4 9.14 -18.14 -11.94
N PRO A 5 10.15 -17.33 -12.31
CA PRO A 5 9.98 -15.89 -12.46
C PRO A 5 8.83 -15.61 -13.43
N GLY A 6 8.01 -14.60 -13.16
CA GLY A 6 7.00 -14.13 -14.13
C GLY A 6 7.64 -13.84 -15.49
N PRO A 7 6.85 -13.82 -16.59
CA PRO A 7 7.38 -13.53 -17.92
C PRO A 7 8.22 -12.24 -17.88
N PRO A 8 9.37 -12.18 -18.59
CA PRO A 8 10.21 -11.00 -18.57
C PRO A 8 9.42 -9.76 -19.05
N GLY A 9 9.42 -8.69 -18.25
CA GLY A 9 9.44 -7.35 -18.81
C GLY A 9 8.38 -6.33 -18.36
N GLN A 10 7.30 -6.70 -17.67
CA GLN A 10 6.32 -5.71 -17.19
C GLN A 10 6.46 -5.47 -15.69
N THR A 11 7.36 -4.55 -15.34
CA THR A 11 7.33 -3.87 -14.05
C THR A 11 6.40 -2.67 -14.12
N THR A 12 5.75 -2.37 -13.00
CA THR A 12 4.91 -1.19 -12.82
C THR A 12 5.38 -0.45 -11.59
N THR A 13 5.23 0.87 -11.61
CA THR A 13 5.63 1.72 -10.49
C THR A 13 4.53 1.72 -9.44
N VAL A 14 4.90 1.48 -8.19
CA VAL A 14 3.94 1.56 -7.08
C VAL A 14 3.42 3.00 -6.96
N PRO A 15 2.10 3.25 -7.08
CA PRO A 15 1.53 4.58 -6.93
C PRO A 15 1.63 5.05 -5.47
N ASN A 16 1.54 6.36 -5.26
CA ASN A 16 1.42 6.93 -3.92
C ASN A 16 -0.03 6.81 -3.45
N LEU A 17 -0.24 6.06 -2.37
CA LEU A 17 -1.54 5.82 -1.75
C LEU A 17 -1.72 6.63 -0.46
N SER A 18 -0.69 7.30 0.05
CA SER A 18 -0.75 8.05 1.31
C SER A 18 -1.87 9.09 1.28
N GLY A 19 -2.74 9.07 2.29
CA GLY A 19 -3.89 9.96 2.40
C GLY A 19 -5.11 9.56 1.55
N LEU A 20 -5.01 8.55 0.69
CA LEU A 20 -6.19 7.99 0.01
C LEU A 20 -6.98 7.09 0.95
N ASP A 21 -8.29 7.01 0.76
CA ASP A 21 -9.11 5.97 1.38
C ASP A 21 -8.83 4.59 0.76
N ARG A 22 -9.25 3.52 1.44
CA ARG A 22 -9.04 2.15 0.97
C ARG A 22 -9.60 1.90 -0.45
N ALA A 23 -10.74 2.47 -0.81
CA ALA A 23 -11.35 2.24 -2.11
C ALA A 23 -10.57 2.96 -3.21
N ALA A 24 -10.21 4.22 -3.00
CA ALA A 24 -9.34 4.98 -3.90
C ALA A 24 -7.95 4.32 -4.04
N ALA A 25 -7.36 3.85 -2.94
CA ALA A 25 -6.10 3.14 -2.97
C ALA A 25 -6.18 1.83 -3.78
N THR A 26 -7.27 1.08 -3.62
CA THR A 26 -7.55 -0.12 -4.40
C THR A 26 -7.69 0.19 -5.89
N ALA A 27 -8.40 1.28 -6.23
CA ALA A 27 -8.56 1.72 -7.61
C ALA A 27 -7.23 2.13 -8.26
N ALA A 28 -6.40 2.89 -7.53
CA ALA A 28 -5.06 3.28 -7.98
C ALA A 28 -4.15 2.07 -8.23
N LEU A 29 -4.17 1.10 -7.31
CA LEU A 29 -3.42 -0.15 -7.48
C LEU A 29 -3.89 -0.94 -8.70
N ARG A 30 -5.21 -1.12 -8.86
CA ARG A 30 -5.78 -1.81 -10.04
C ARG A 30 -5.42 -1.11 -11.35
N ALA A 31 -5.48 0.22 -11.38
CA ALA A 31 -5.09 1.01 -12.55
C ALA A 31 -3.60 0.84 -12.89
N ALA A 32 -2.74 0.65 -11.89
CA ALA A 32 -1.33 0.34 -12.06
C ALA A 32 -1.04 -1.14 -12.40
N GLY A 33 -2.06 -2.01 -12.45
CA GLY A 33 -1.88 -3.46 -12.62
C GLY A 33 -1.34 -4.17 -11.38
N LEU A 34 -1.54 -3.57 -10.20
CA LEU A 34 -1.12 -4.08 -8.89
C LEU A 34 -2.31 -4.62 -8.10
N GLN A 35 -2.01 -5.42 -7.08
CA GLN A 35 -3.01 -6.02 -6.20
C GLN A 35 -2.87 -5.46 -4.78
N VAL A 36 -4.01 -5.29 -4.11
CA VAL A 36 -4.02 -4.99 -2.68
C VAL A 36 -3.58 -6.27 -1.95
N GLY A 37 -2.55 -6.12 -1.12
CA GLY A 37 -2.08 -7.17 -0.23
C GLY A 37 -2.83 -7.12 1.11
N SER A 38 -2.05 -7.16 2.20
CA SER A 38 -2.59 -7.03 3.55
C SER A 38 -3.00 -5.59 3.85
N VAL A 39 -4.16 -5.44 4.48
CA VAL A 39 -4.65 -4.15 4.99
C VAL A 39 -4.50 -4.17 6.50
N VAL A 40 -3.55 -3.40 7.03
CA VAL A 40 -3.25 -3.33 8.45
C VAL A 40 -3.98 -2.13 9.06
N PRO A 41 -4.99 -2.32 9.91
CA PRO A 41 -5.55 -1.23 10.69
C PRO A 41 -4.52 -0.77 11.74
N VAL A 42 -4.27 0.54 11.81
CA VAL A 42 -3.35 1.17 12.76
C VAL A 42 -4.11 2.19 13.57
N ARG A 43 -3.93 2.15 14.88
CA ARG A 43 -4.48 3.12 15.82
C ARG A 43 -3.37 4.00 16.37
N GLN A 44 -3.71 5.22 16.78
CA GLN A 44 -2.74 6.12 17.42
C GLN A 44 -2.12 5.53 18.69
N SER A 45 -2.88 4.66 19.38
CA SER A 45 -2.47 3.92 20.57
C SER A 45 -1.47 2.79 20.28
N ASP A 46 -1.43 2.26 19.06
CA ASP A 46 -0.49 1.20 18.65
C ASP A 46 0.90 1.76 18.27
N LEU A 47 1.01 3.08 18.11
CA LEU A 47 2.20 3.74 17.61
C LEU A 47 3.14 4.22 18.73
N PRO A 48 4.46 4.25 18.49
CA PRO A 48 5.43 4.78 19.44
C PRO A 48 5.16 6.25 19.80
N PRO A 49 5.56 6.69 21.01
CA PRO A 49 5.53 8.12 21.37
C PRO A 49 6.28 8.96 20.33
N GLY A 50 5.69 10.08 19.93
CA GLY A 50 6.27 10.99 18.92
C GLY A 50 5.78 10.75 17.49
N VAL A 51 5.06 9.66 17.21
CA VAL A 51 4.35 9.46 15.94
C VAL A 51 2.91 9.93 16.08
N ASN A 52 2.46 10.83 15.20
CA ASN A 52 1.09 11.36 15.21
C ASN A 52 0.39 11.09 13.87
N ILE A 53 -0.69 10.31 13.93
CA ILE A 53 -1.57 9.99 12.79
C ILE A 53 -2.91 10.72 12.88
N ASN A 54 -3.11 11.60 13.88
CA ASN A 54 -4.32 12.43 13.98
C ASN A 54 -4.48 13.41 12.81
N THR A 55 -3.40 13.68 12.08
CA THR A 55 -3.40 14.48 10.85
C THR A 55 -3.95 13.73 9.63
N VAL A 56 -4.03 12.40 9.68
CA VAL A 56 -4.56 11.53 8.63
C VAL A 56 -5.99 11.16 9.00
N GLN A 57 -6.97 11.21 8.10
CA GLN A 57 -8.36 10.88 8.45
C GLN A 57 -8.55 9.37 8.68
N VAL A 58 -9.55 9.00 9.48
CA VAL A 58 -9.92 7.60 9.68
C VAL A 58 -10.29 6.95 8.34
N GLY A 59 -9.77 5.75 8.09
CA GLY A 59 -9.95 5.02 6.84
C GLY A 59 -8.95 5.38 5.74
N GLN A 60 -8.08 6.37 5.96
CA GLN A 60 -7.01 6.71 5.00
C GLN A 60 -5.75 5.89 5.22
N VAL A 61 -5.01 5.68 4.14
CA VAL A 61 -3.71 5.01 4.14
C VAL A 61 -2.66 5.92 4.79
N ILE A 62 -2.04 5.40 5.84
CA ILE A 62 -0.93 6.03 6.56
C ILE A 62 0.41 5.55 5.96
N LEU A 63 0.47 4.27 5.59
CA LEU A 63 1.69 3.65 5.10
C LEU A 63 1.37 2.65 3.98
N GLN A 64 2.33 2.46 3.09
CA GLN A 64 2.31 1.41 2.09
C GLN A 64 3.67 0.71 2.06
N SER A 65 3.65 -0.57 1.73
CA SER A 65 4.84 -1.37 1.51
C SER A 65 4.58 -2.32 0.34
N PRO A 66 5.36 -2.25 -0.75
CA PRO A 66 6.51 -1.36 -1.00
C PRO A 66 6.19 0.15 -1.04
N VAL A 67 7.22 0.98 -0.84
CA VAL A 67 7.09 2.44 -0.93
C VAL A 67 6.77 2.87 -2.36
N TRP A 68 6.10 4.01 -2.50
CA TRP A 68 5.76 4.59 -3.80
C TRP A 68 7.03 4.89 -4.61
N GLY A 69 6.92 4.82 -5.94
CA GLY A 69 8.06 5.00 -6.84
C GLY A 69 8.94 3.75 -7.01
N VAL A 70 8.73 2.69 -6.23
CA VAL A 70 9.41 1.40 -6.44
C VAL A 70 8.80 0.69 -7.65
N SER A 71 9.65 0.16 -8.52
CA SER A 71 9.23 -0.71 -9.61
C SER A 71 9.10 -2.14 -9.13
N VAL A 72 7.90 -2.69 -9.22
CA VAL A 72 7.61 -4.09 -8.85
C VAL A 72 7.06 -4.84 -10.06
N PRO A 73 7.16 -6.18 -10.09
CA PRO A 73 6.49 -6.97 -11.12
C PRO A 73 4.98 -6.67 -11.14
N THR A 74 4.39 -6.55 -12.32
CA THR A 74 2.94 -6.41 -12.47
C THR A 74 2.23 -7.58 -11.77
N GLY A 75 1.12 -7.30 -11.09
CA GLY A 75 0.41 -8.27 -10.26
C GLY A 75 0.98 -8.45 -8.84
N SER A 76 2.03 -7.72 -8.47
CA SER A 76 2.56 -7.74 -7.09
C SER A 76 1.54 -7.22 -6.08
N PHE A 77 1.66 -7.73 -4.86
CA PHE A 77 0.83 -7.33 -3.73
C PHE A 77 1.45 -6.14 -2.99
N ILE A 78 0.67 -5.09 -2.82
CA ILE A 78 1.04 -3.89 -2.04
C ILE A 78 0.27 -3.92 -0.73
N ASN A 79 1.00 -4.05 0.37
CA ASN A 79 0.44 -3.97 1.71
C ASN A 79 0.20 -2.51 2.07
N ILE A 80 -0.93 -2.23 2.70
CA ILE A 80 -1.29 -0.87 3.13
C ILE A 80 -1.63 -0.88 4.61
N ALA A 81 -1.24 0.17 5.32
CA ALA A 81 -1.67 0.45 6.67
C ALA A 81 -2.68 1.60 6.64
N ILE A 82 -3.84 1.39 7.24
CA ILE A 82 -4.92 2.38 7.26
C ILE A 82 -5.19 2.84 8.68
N ARG A 83 -5.57 4.11 8.86
CA ARG A 83 -6.02 4.62 10.15
C ARG A 83 -7.34 3.97 10.53
N ALA A 84 -7.37 3.30 11.68
CA ALA A 84 -8.59 2.66 12.17
C ALA A 84 -9.44 3.58 13.06
N GLU A 85 -8.82 4.56 13.74
CA GLU A 85 -9.45 5.51 14.67
C GLU A 85 -8.62 6.77 14.83
#